data_AF-A0A5D0EHL3-F1
#
_entry.id   AF-A0A5D0EHL3-F1
#
_cell.length_a   1.000
_cell.length_b   1.000
_cell.length_c   1.000
_cell.angle_alpha   90.00
_cell.angle_beta   90.00
_cell.angle_gamma   90.00
#
_symmetry.space_group_name_H-M   'P 1'
#
loop_
_entity.id
_entity.type
_entity.pdbx_description
1 polymer ?
#
loop_
_entity_poly.entity_id
_entity_poly.type
_entity_poly.pdbx_seq_one_letter_code
_entity_poly.pdbx_strand_id
1 'polypeptide(L)'
;MNKASIIWVTQYRFAPINSPNEQFTGYVLGLMSDRESYQQAVETFLSTQNLSGHFQLAALPIQTWFTRHGFSAPLWRLAQQISPENPIILFRENALSVEAIAEDTEYLVQE
;
A
#
# COMPACT_ATOMS: atom_id res chain seq x y z
N MET A 1 21.94 1.66 -19.11
CA MET A 1 20.55 1.46 -19.55
C MET A 1 19.65 1.98 -18.45
N ASN A 2 18.87 3.05 -18.69
CA ASN A 2 17.83 3.45 -17.74
C ASN A 2 16.73 2.38 -17.78
N LYS A 3 16.45 1.72 -16.65
CA LYS A 3 15.31 0.81 -16.54
C LYS A 3 14.02 1.62 -16.71
N ALA A 4 13.06 1.10 -17.47
CA ALA A 4 11.75 1.73 -17.59
C ALA A 4 11.03 1.69 -16.22
N SER A 5 10.52 2.82 -15.77
CA SER A 5 9.75 2.91 -14.52
C SER A 5 8.34 2.36 -14.73
N ILE A 6 7.86 1.61 -13.74
CA ILE A 6 6.53 1.00 -13.71
C ILE A 6 5.81 1.51 -12.47
N ILE A 7 4.50 1.68 -12.55
CA ILE A 7 3.67 1.98 -11.37
C ILE A 7 3.39 0.66 -10.65
N TRP A 8 3.95 0.54 -9.46
CA TRP A 8 3.68 -0.53 -8.51
C TRP A 8 2.55 -0.10 -7.57
N VAL A 9 1.80 -1.07 -7.10
CA VAL A 9 0.75 -0.87 -6.11
C VAL A 9 0.79 -2.01 -5.09
N THR A 10 0.55 -1.64 -3.84
CA THR A 10 0.41 -2.57 -2.72
C THR A 10 -0.74 -2.13 -1.84
N GLN A 11 -1.57 -3.06 -1.42
CA GLN A 11 -2.54 -2.83 -0.35
C GLN A 11 -1.83 -2.95 1.01
N TYR A 12 -2.01 -1.93 1.85
CA TYR A 12 -1.44 -1.86 3.19
C TYR A 12 -2.54 -1.74 4.25
N ARG A 13 -2.26 -2.32 5.42
CA ARG A 13 -2.84 -1.88 6.69
C ARG A 13 -1.79 -1.00 7.36
N PHE A 14 -2.14 0.23 7.74
CA PHE A 14 -1.21 1.18 8.34
C PHE A 14 -1.82 1.86 9.56
N ALA A 15 -0.95 2.29 10.48
CA ALA A 15 -1.32 2.98 11.71
C ALA A 15 -0.32 4.11 11.99
N PRO A 16 -0.75 5.24 12.58
CA PRO A 16 0.17 6.21 13.16
C PRO A 16 1.00 5.55 14.26
N ILE A 17 2.32 5.77 14.25
CA ILE A 17 3.24 5.17 15.23
C ILE A 17 2.85 5.55 16.67
N ASN A 18 2.35 6.78 16.86
CA ASN A 18 1.94 7.30 18.17
C ASN A 18 0.52 6.89 18.58
N SER A 19 -0.27 6.32 17.67
CA SER A 19 -1.67 5.94 17.90
C SER A 19 -1.97 4.60 17.21
N PRO A 20 -1.35 3.49 17.66
CA PRO A 20 -1.46 2.18 16.99
C PRO A 20 -2.89 1.60 16.99
N ASN A 21 -3.78 2.12 17.84
CA ASN A 21 -5.19 1.74 17.89
C ASN A 21 -6.02 2.33 16.73
N GLU A 22 -5.45 3.30 16.00
CA GLU A 22 -6.07 3.90 14.83
C GLU A 22 -5.48 3.26 13.57
N GLN A 23 -6.13 2.20 13.08
CA GLN A 23 -5.67 1.48 11.90
C GLN A 23 -6.49 1.86 10.67
N PHE A 24 -5.85 1.79 9.52
CA PHE A 24 -6.45 2.11 8.24
C PHE A 24 -6.07 1.06 7.21
N THR A 25 -6.96 0.79 6.28
CA THR A 25 -6.62 0.11 5.04
C THR A 25 -6.48 1.12 3.92
N GLY A 26 -5.62 0.79 2.97
CA GLY A 26 -5.44 1.62 1.79
C GLY A 26 -4.38 1.07 0.87
N TYR A 27 -3.91 1.93 -0.02
CA TYR A 27 -2.99 1.56 -1.07
C TYR A 27 -1.82 2.51 -1.11
N VAL A 28 -0.64 1.97 -1.35
CA VAL A 28 0.53 2.75 -1.73
C VAL A 28 0.78 2.49 -3.21
N LEU A 29 0.97 3.56 -3.97
CA LEU A 29 1.38 3.52 -5.37
C LEU A 29 2.79 4.08 -5.47
N GLY A 30 3.63 3.51 -6.33
CA GLY A 30 5.01 3.96 -6.51
C GLY A 30 5.52 3.81 -7.92
N LEU A 31 6.18 4.85 -8.45
CA LEU A 31 6.78 4.84 -9.79
C LEU A 31 8.25 4.41 -9.69
N MET A 32 8.53 3.14 -9.98
CA MET A 32 9.84 2.53 -9.73
C MET A 32 10.22 1.50 -10.78
N SER A 33 11.52 1.32 -10.96
CA SER A 33 12.10 0.42 -11.96
C SER A 33 11.89 -1.06 -11.64
N ASP A 34 11.82 -1.41 -10.36
CA ASP A 34 11.60 -2.78 -9.88
C ASP A 34 10.96 -2.79 -8.49
N ARG A 35 10.51 -3.98 -8.11
CA ARG A 35 9.76 -4.22 -6.87
C ARG A 35 10.57 -3.90 -5.61
N GLU A 36 11.86 -4.22 -5.60
CA GLU A 36 12.72 -4.03 -4.43
C GLU A 36 12.92 -2.54 -4.16
N SER A 37 13.28 -1.77 -5.20
CA SER A 37 13.39 -0.31 -5.13
C SER A 37 12.08 0.33 -4.66
N TYR A 38 10.95 -0.20 -5.13
CA TYR A 38 9.63 0.22 -4.67
C TYR A 38 9.39 -0.06 -3.19
N GLN A 39 9.64 -1.28 -2.72
CA GLN A 39 9.44 -1.63 -1.31
C GLN A 39 10.27 -0.74 -0.38
N GLN A 40 11.55 -0.54 -0.70
CA GLN A 40 12.43 0.33 0.08
C GLN A 40 11.94 1.79 0.10
N ALA A 41 11.46 2.30 -1.04
CA ALA A 41 10.92 3.65 -1.13
C ALA A 41 9.62 3.81 -0.32
N VAL A 42 8.76 2.79 -0.31
CA VAL A 42 7.53 2.78 0.50
C VAL A 42 7.86 2.77 1.99
N GLU A 43 8.79 1.94 2.45
CA GLU A 43 9.20 1.89 3.85
C GLU A 43 9.76 3.24 4.34
N THR A 44 10.60 3.87 3.52
CA THR A 44 11.15 5.21 3.77
C THR A 44 10.04 6.27 3.83
N PHE A 45 9.09 6.21 2.90
CA PHE A 45 7.96 7.13 2.84
C PHE A 45 7.06 7.01 4.07
N LEU A 46 6.67 5.79 4.46
CA LEU A 46 5.81 5.55 5.63
C LEU A 46 6.48 6.05 6.92
N SER A 47 7.78 5.78 7.07
CA SER A 47 8.56 6.27 8.22
C SER A 47 8.57 7.79 8.29
N THR A 48 8.72 8.47 7.15
CA THR A 48 8.70 9.95 7.07
C THR A 48 7.32 10.51 7.43
N GLN A 49 6.24 9.78 7.16
CA GLN A 49 4.87 10.13 7.53
C GLN A 49 4.50 9.72 8.96
N ASN A 50 5.47 9.19 9.74
CA ASN A 50 5.26 8.65 11.08
C ASN A 50 4.16 7.55 11.12
N LEU A 51 4.14 6.72 10.08
CA LEU A 51 3.23 5.60 9.91
C LEU A 51 4.03 4.28 9.98
N SER A 52 3.48 3.29 10.67
CA SER A 52 3.85 1.89 10.50
C SER A 52 2.87 1.24 9.54
N GLY A 53 3.33 0.28 8.74
CA GLY A 53 2.47 -0.39 7.77
C GLY A 53 2.89 -1.83 7.52
N HIS A 54 1.89 -2.69 7.39
CA HIS A 54 2.04 -4.07 6.98
C HIS A 54 1.35 -4.27 5.64
N PHE A 55 2.09 -4.77 4.65
CA PHE A 55 1.50 -5.10 3.36
C PHE A 55 0.56 -6.30 3.54
N GLN A 56 -0.66 -6.17 3.02
CA GLN A 56 -1.67 -7.24 3.05
C GLN A 56 -1.53 -8.15 1.82
N LEU A 57 -1.07 -7.57 0.71
CA LEU A 57 -0.86 -8.26 -0.56
C LEU A 57 0.53 -7.94 -1.11
N ALA A 58 1.05 -8.82 -1.96
CA ALA A 58 2.31 -8.58 -2.64
C ALA A 58 2.25 -7.33 -3.54
N ALA A 59 3.34 -6.58 -3.61
CA ALA A 59 3.49 -5.48 -4.56
C ALA A 59 3.41 -6.00 -6.01
N LEU A 60 2.56 -5.39 -6.82
CA LEU A 60 2.38 -5.75 -8.23
C LEU A 60 2.37 -4.51 -9.12
N PRO A 61 2.75 -4.64 -10.41
CA PRO A 61 2.47 -3.61 -11.40
C PRO A 61 0.96 -3.32 -11.47
N ILE A 62 0.59 -2.06 -11.66
CA ILE A 62 -0.82 -1.62 -11.59
C ILE A 62 -1.74 -2.34 -12.57
N GLN A 63 -1.26 -2.66 -13.78
CA GLN A 63 -2.04 -3.43 -14.76
C GLN A 63 -2.30 -4.86 -14.27
N THR A 64 -1.28 -5.49 -13.68
CA THR A 64 -1.41 -6.82 -13.07
C THR A 64 -2.37 -6.77 -11.87
N TRP A 65 -2.32 -5.70 -11.08
CA TRP A 65 -3.25 -5.49 -9.97
C TRP A 65 -4.70 -5.44 -10.45
N PHE A 66 -5.03 -4.62 -11.45
CA PHE A 66 -6.39 -4.54 -11.97
C PHE A 66 -6.88 -5.85 -12.59
N THR A 67 -5.99 -6.60 -13.21
CA THR A 67 -6.32 -7.92 -13.77
C THR A 67 -6.71 -8.92 -12.67
N ARG A 68 -6.04 -8.86 -11.51
CA ARG A 68 -6.26 -9.81 -10.39
C ARG A 68 -7.36 -9.40 -9.42
N HIS A 69 -7.48 -8.10 -9.16
CA HIS A 69 -8.31 -7.57 -8.08
C HIS A 69 -9.48 -6.70 -8.59
N GLY A 70 -9.60 -6.55 -9.91
CA GLY A 70 -10.60 -5.70 -10.54
C GLY A 70 -10.14 -4.24 -10.68
N PHE A 71 -10.77 -3.52 -11.60
CA PHE A 71 -10.49 -2.12 -11.85
C PHE A 71 -10.97 -1.23 -10.69
N SER A 72 -10.13 -0.27 -10.29
CA SER A 72 -10.46 0.75 -9.30
C SER A 72 -10.23 2.14 -9.91
N ALA A 73 -11.32 2.89 -10.12
CA ALA A 73 -11.25 4.24 -10.66
C ALA A 73 -10.41 5.21 -9.79
N PRO A 74 -10.49 5.16 -8.44
CA PRO A 74 -9.59 5.92 -7.57
C PRO A 74 -8.11 5.59 -7.82
N LEU A 75 -7.72 4.31 -7.84
CA LEU A 75 -6.33 3.91 -8.07
C LEU A 75 -5.84 4.30 -9.46
N TRP A 76 -6.70 4.18 -10.47
CA TRP A 76 -6.37 4.62 -11.82
C TRP A 76 -6.09 6.13 -11.87
N ARG A 77 -6.94 6.94 -11.23
CA ARG A 77 -6.74 8.39 -11.17
C ARG A 77 -5.44 8.77 -10.46
N LEU A 78 -5.12 8.12 -9.35
CA LEU A 78 -3.87 8.36 -8.61
C LEU A 78 -2.64 7.95 -9.43
N ALA A 79 -2.74 6.86 -10.19
CA ALA A 79 -1.68 6.44 -11.10
C ALA A 79 -1.43 7.43 -12.25
N GLN A 80 -2.43 8.23 -12.64
CA GLN A 80 -2.21 9.33 -13.60
C GLN A 80 -1.50 10.54 -12.98
N GLN A 81 -1.50 10.65 -11.64
CA GLN A 81 -0.91 11.78 -10.91
C GLN A 81 0.53 11.51 -10.45
N ILE A 82 0.93 10.23 -10.40
CA ILE A 82 2.27 9.86 -9.96
C ILE A 82 3.32 10.32 -10.97
N SER A 83 4.41 10.89 -10.48
CA SER A 83 5.47 11.44 -11.32
C SER A 83 6.83 11.24 -10.66
N PRO A 84 7.95 11.41 -11.38
CA PRO A 84 9.28 11.34 -10.78
C PRO A 84 9.50 12.34 -9.62
N GLU A 85 8.78 13.46 -9.62
CA GLU A 85 8.82 14.48 -8.56
C GLU A 85 8.02 14.07 -7.32
N ASN A 86 6.94 13.30 -7.52
CA ASN A 86 6.13 12.74 -6.45
C ASN A 86 5.98 11.22 -6.69
N PRO A 87 7.06 10.44 -6.44
CA PRO A 87 7.16 9.08 -6.92
C PRO A 87 6.39 8.07 -6.06
N ILE A 88 5.87 8.48 -4.90
CA ILE A 88 5.05 7.65 -4.00
C ILE A 88 3.78 8.41 -3.63
N ILE A 89 2.64 7.73 -3.69
CA ILE A 89 1.34 8.25 -3.25
C ILE A 89 0.71 7.24 -2.29
N LEU A 90 0.23 7.73 -1.15
CA LEU A 90 -0.59 6.96 -0.20
C LEU A 90 -2.06 7.34 -0.36
N PHE A 91 -2.90 6.34 -0.54
CA PHE A 91 -4.36 6.47 -0.56
C PHE A 91 -4.95 5.74 0.64
N ARG A 92 -5.68 6.47 1.50
CA ARG A 92 -6.41 5.89 2.63
C ARG A 92 -7.84 5.59 2.19
N GLU A 93 -8.24 4.34 2.34
CA GLU A 93 -9.56 3.88 1.90
C GLU A 93 -10.54 3.88 3.07
N ASN A 94 -10.24 3.12 4.12
CA ASN A 94 -11.14 2.93 5.26
C ASN A 94 -10.38 3.02 6.58
N ALA A 95 -10.99 3.64 7.59
CA ALA A 95 -10.58 3.46 8.98
C ALA A 95 -11.10 2.11 9.47
N LEU A 96 -10.26 1.34 10.15
CA LEU A 96 -10.63 0.10 10.80
C LEU A 96 -11.05 0.38 12.24
N SER A 97 -12.20 -0.17 12.63
CA SER A 97 -12.62 -0.18 14.04
C SER A 97 -11.87 -1.26 14.81
N VAL A 98 -11.72 -1.11 16.13
CA VAL A 98 -11.03 -2.07 17.01
C VAL A 98 -11.56 -3.49 16.87
N GLU A 99 -12.86 -3.66 16.61
CA GLU A 99 -13.52 -4.95 16.40
C GLU A 99 -13.03 -5.64 15.11
N ALA A 100 -12.85 -4.90 14.01
CA ALA A 100 -12.37 -5.43 12.74
C ALA A 100 -10.89 -5.86 12.78
N ILE A 101 -10.13 -5.39 13.79
CA ILE A 101 -8.74 -5.79 14.02
C ILE A 101 -8.69 -7.17 14.72
N ALA A 102 -9.67 -7.47 15.58
CA ALA A 102 -9.73 -8.72 16.32
C ALA A 102 -10.06 -9.92 15.41
N GLU A 103 -10.98 -9.75 14.46
CA GLU A 103 -11.41 -10.82 13.54
C GLU A 103 -10.30 -11.35 12.62
N ASP A 104 -9.27 -10.55 12.32
CA ASP A 104 -8.11 -10.95 11.49
C ASP A 104 -7.14 -11.89 12.24
N THR A 105 -7.32 -12.03 13.56
CA THR A 105 -6.46 -12.83 14.46
C THR A 105 -7.11 -14.14 14.91
N GLU A 106 -8.41 -14.34 14.65
CA GLU A 106 -9.13 -15.57 15.03
C GLU A 106 -9.05 -16.66 13.95
N TYR A 107 -7.83 -17.08 13.62
CA TYR A 107 -7.60 -18.46 13.15
C TYR A 107 -6.79 -19.19 14.22
N LEU A 108 -7.40 -19.40 15.39
CA LEU A 108 -6.94 -20.43 16.30
C LEU A 108 -7.28 -21.78 15.67
N VAL A 109 -6.29 -22.38 15.02
CA VAL A 109 -6.33 -23.81 14.66
C VAL A 109 -6.37 -24.57 16.00
N GLN A 110 -7.56 -25.04 16.39
CA GLN A 110 -7.66 -26.04 17.44
C GLN A 110 -7.28 -27.39 16.82
N GLU A 111 -6.09 -27.88 17.14
CA GLU A 111 -5.78 -29.32 17.09
C GLU A 111 -6.08 -29.97 18.44
#